data_AF-A0A354W703-F1
#
_entry.id   AF-A0A354W703-F1
#
_cell.length_a   1.000
_cell.length_b   1.000
_cell.length_c   1.000
_cell.angle_alpha   90.00
_cell.angle_beta   90.00
_cell.angle_gamma   90.00
#
_symmetry.space_group_name_H-M   'P 1'
#
loop_
_entity.id
_entity.type
_entity.pdbx_description
1 polymer ?
#
loop_
_entity_poly.entity_id
_entity_poly.type
_entity_poly.pdbx_seq_one_letter_code
_entity_poly.pdbx_strand_id
1 'polypeptide(L)'
;EQGMEVSIYYDPMIAKLITFGADRTEAIARMKRAMSEYRISGVQTTLDFAQFVMDHEAFVSGDFDTHFVANYYTPEAIDKSNPELEVVGAMALSNLLQEQKETQHTNTSNGQSRWKQKRS
;
A
#
# COMPACT_ATOMS: atom_id res chain seq x y z
N GLU A 1 -4.87 14.37 15.62
CA GLU A 1 -5.46 15.19 14.54
C GLU A 1 -4.78 14.83 13.24
N GLN A 2 -5.49 14.87 12.11
CA GLN A 2 -4.96 14.54 10.77
C GLN A 2 -4.75 15.84 9.97
N GLY A 3 -3.84 15.81 8.98
CA GLY A 3 -3.60 16.94 8.08
C GLY A 3 -2.59 17.97 8.58
N MET A 4 -1.78 17.64 9.58
CA MET A 4 -0.64 18.48 9.97
C MET A 4 0.49 18.38 8.95
N GLU A 5 1.13 19.51 8.68
CA GLU A 5 2.30 19.60 7.81
C GLU A 5 3.57 19.17 8.56
N VAL A 6 4.40 18.36 7.91
CA VAL A 6 5.72 18.00 8.43
C VAL A 6 6.71 19.10 8.02
N SER A 7 7.11 19.92 8.99
CA SER A 7 8.03 21.04 8.78
C SER A 7 9.45 20.56 8.44
N ILE A 8 10.12 21.25 7.52
CA ILE A 8 11.54 21.04 7.19
C ILE A 8 12.50 21.55 8.27
N TYR A 9 12.01 22.31 9.26
CA TYR A 9 12.83 22.97 10.28
C TYR A 9 13.02 22.13 11.55
N TYR A 10 12.35 20.99 11.67
CA TYR A 10 12.38 20.12 12.84
C TYR A 10 12.73 18.68 12.47
N ASP A 11 12.92 17.84 13.48
CA ASP A 11 13.12 16.40 13.31
C ASP A 11 11.92 15.78 12.54
N PRO A 12 12.16 14.98 11.48
CA PRO A 12 11.10 14.31 10.72
C PRO A 12 10.30 13.25 11.51
N MET A 13 10.59 13.02 12.79
CA MET A 13 9.84 12.07 13.61
C MET A 13 8.35 12.48 13.79
N ILE A 14 7.44 11.73 13.16
CA ILE A 14 5.99 11.98 13.22
C ILE A 14 5.34 11.28 14.44
N ALA A 15 5.79 10.07 14.78
CA ALA A 15 5.22 9.28 15.87
C ALA A 15 6.17 8.20 16.39
N LYS A 16 5.83 7.63 17.55
CA LYS A 16 6.45 6.40 18.10
C LYS A 16 5.37 5.33 18.23
N LEU A 17 5.55 4.21 17.51
CA LEU A 17 4.68 3.04 17.65
C LEU A 17 5.28 2.08 18.69
N ILE A 18 4.52 1.76 19.72
CA ILE A 18 5.01 0.96 20.86
C ILE A 18 4.04 -0.18 21.10
N THR A 19 4.56 -1.40 21.26
CA THR A 19 3.78 -2.58 21.66
C THR A 19 4.41 -3.25 22.88
N PHE A 20 3.59 -4.02 23.58
CA PHE A 20 4.00 -4.81 24.73
C PHE A 20 3.28 -6.17 24.66
N GLY A 21 3.93 -7.22 25.13
CA GLY A 21 3.42 -8.58 25.22
C GLY A 21 4.00 -9.29 26.44
N ALA A 22 3.45 -10.46 26.79
CA ALA A 22 3.94 -11.29 27.88
C ALA A 22 5.38 -11.76 27.63
N ASP A 23 5.73 -11.94 26.35
CA ASP A 23 7.08 -12.25 25.89
C ASP A 23 7.44 -11.47 24.62
N ARG A 24 8.69 -11.65 24.18
CA ARG A 24 9.24 -10.98 23.00
C ARG A 24 8.50 -11.37 21.72
N THR A 25 8.13 -12.64 21.58
CA THR A 25 7.43 -13.16 20.42
C THR A 25 6.05 -12.51 20.28
N GLU A 26 5.31 -12.39 21.38
CA GLU A 26 4.02 -11.73 21.40
C GLU A 26 4.15 -10.23 21.11
N ALA A 27 5.15 -9.55 21.69
CA ALA A 27 5.38 -8.14 21.44
C ALA A 27 5.68 -7.85 19.95
N ILE A 28 6.49 -8.71 19.31
CA ILE A 28 6.78 -8.65 17.87
C ILE A 28 5.51 -8.91 17.04
N ALA A 29 4.74 -9.95 17.36
CA ALA A 29 3.50 -10.25 16.65
C ALA A 29 2.50 -9.09 16.71
N ARG A 30 2.37 -8.46 17.90
CA ARG A 30 1.55 -7.26 18.09
C ARG A 30 2.09 -6.07 17.29
N MET A 31 3.41 -5.89 17.22
CA MET A 31 4.04 -4.83 16.42
C MET A 31 3.74 -5.01 14.93
N LYS A 32 3.90 -6.22 14.40
CA LYS A 32 3.57 -6.55 13.01
C LYS A 32 2.11 -6.21 12.69
N ARG A 33 1.17 -6.62 13.57
CA ARG A 33 -0.25 -6.26 13.41
C ARG A 33 -0.45 -4.75 13.43
N ALA A 34 0.12 -4.06 14.42
CA ALA A 34 -0.03 -2.61 14.56
C ALA A 34 0.51 -1.85 13.34
N MET A 35 1.65 -2.26 12.78
CA MET A 35 2.19 -1.70 11.54
C MET A 35 1.31 -2.00 10.33
N SER A 36 0.69 -3.18 10.26
CA SER A 36 -0.21 -3.56 9.15
C SER A 36 -1.50 -2.74 9.12
N GLU A 37 -1.91 -2.18 10.25
CA GLU A 37 -3.07 -1.30 10.41
C GLU A 37 -2.68 0.19 10.36
N TYR A 38 -1.38 0.49 10.50
CA TYR A 38 -0.87 1.86 10.46
C TYR A 38 -0.98 2.42 9.04
N ARG A 39 -1.79 3.47 8.86
CA ARG A 39 -2.02 4.12 7.56
C ARG A 39 -1.48 5.54 7.60
N ILE A 40 -0.44 5.79 6.80
CA ILE A 40 0.10 7.12 6.54
C ILE A 40 0.05 7.35 5.03
N SER A 41 -0.40 8.53 4.63
CA SER A 41 -0.46 8.95 3.23
C SER A 41 0.09 10.37 3.09
N GLY A 42 0.65 10.69 1.93
CA GLY A 42 1.13 12.04 1.60
C GLY A 42 2.62 12.29 1.91
N VAL A 43 3.28 11.40 2.64
CA VAL A 43 4.73 11.44 2.90
C VAL A 43 5.32 10.03 2.82
N GLN A 44 6.59 9.93 2.44
CA GLN A 44 7.35 8.70 2.60
C GLN A 44 7.69 8.49 4.08
N THR A 45 7.73 7.23 4.52
CA THR A 45 7.94 6.89 5.93
C THR A 45 8.87 5.71 6.07
N THR A 46 9.37 5.48 7.29
CA THR A 46 10.21 4.33 7.64
C THR A 46 9.42 3.05 7.93
N LEU A 47 8.10 3.03 7.67
CA LEU A 47 7.23 1.92 8.05
C LEU A 47 7.60 0.61 7.34
N ASP A 48 7.91 0.65 6.04
CA ASP A 48 8.33 -0.55 5.29
C ASP A 48 9.66 -1.11 5.78
N PHE A 49 10.62 -0.24 6.11
CA PHE A 49 11.87 -0.65 6.75
C PHE A 49 11.62 -1.27 8.14
N ALA A 50 10.75 -0.69 8.97
CA ALA A 50 10.41 -1.25 10.27
C ALA A 50 9.72 -2.62 10.15
N GLN A 51 8.86 -2.82 9.14
CA GLN A 51 8.28 -4.12 8.81
C GLN A 51 9.36 -5.14 8.46
N PHE A 52 10.28 -4.78 7.57
CA PHE A 52 11.44 -5.61 7.21
C PHE A 52 12.23 -6.06 8.44
N VAL A 53 12.56 -5.13 9.35
CA VAL A 53 13.28 -5.47 10.59
C VAL A 53 12.49 -6.48 11.43
N MET A 54 11.17 -6.27 11.61
CA MET A 54 10.33 -7.16 12.42
C MET A 54 10.17 -8.56 11.79
N ASP A 55 10.29 -8.67 10.48
CA ASP A 55 10.22 -9.94 9.73
C ASP A 55 11.57 -10.65 9.61
N HIS A 56 12.69 -9.95 9.82
CA HIS A 56 14.02 -10.51 9.66
C HIS A 56 14.41 -11.49 10.78
N GLU A 57 14.93 -12.67 10.43
CA GLU A 57 15.26 -13.74 11.38
C GLU A 57 16.26 -13.32 12.45
N ALA A 58 17.34 -12.61 12.09
CA ALA A 58 18.31 -12.10 13.06
C ALA A 58 17.64 -11.22 14.13
N PHE A 59 16.68 -10.37 13.74
CA PHE A 59 15.91 -9.59 14.70
C PHE A 59 14.98 -10.49 15.52
N VAL A 60 14.27 -11.44 14.92
CA VAL A 60 13.32 -12.33 15.63
C VAL A 60 14.02 -13.27 16.62
N SER A 61 15.20 -13.78 16.28
CA SER A 61 16.01 -14.63 17.16
C SER A 61 16.70 -13.84 18.27
N GLY A 62 16.99 -12.57 18.04
CA GLY A 62 17.79 -11.73 18.95
C GLY A 62 19.29 -11.78 18.68
N ASP A 63 19.73 -12.49 17.64
CA ASP A 63 21.13 -12.59 17.24
C ASP A 63 21.51 -11.48 16.25
N PHE A 64 21.71 -10.27 16.77
CA PHE A 64 22.11 -9.10 15.99
C PHE A 64 22.90 -8.10 16.85
N ASP A 65 23.63 -7.21 16.17
CA ASP A 65 24.42 -6.17 16.80
C ASP A 65 24.11 -4.78 16.19
N THR A 66 24.96 -3.80 16.49
CA THR A 66 24.84 -2.43 15.96
C THR A 66 25.05 -2.34 14.44
N HIS A 67 25.50 -3.41 13.78
CA HIS A 67 25.73 -3.47 12.34
C HIS A 67 24.57 -4.13 11.59
N PHE A 68 23.45 -4.47 12.25
CA PHE A 68 22.27 -5.11 11.62
C PHE A 68 21.91 -4.51 10.26
N VAL A 69 21.79 -3.17 10.19
CA VAL A 69 21.40 -2.49 8.94
C VAL A 69 22.45 -2.68 7.86
N ALA A 70 23.74 -2.53 8.18
CA ALA A 70 24.81 -2.72 7.21
C ALA A 70 24.91 -4.17 6.70
N ASN A 71 24.56 -5.14 7.55
CA ASN A 71 24.67 -6.57 7.24
C ASN A 71 23.47 -7.11 6.45
N TYR A 72 22.27 -6.59 6.70
CA TYR A 72 21.04 -7.23 6.24
C TYR A 72 20.16 -6.36 5.35
N TYR A 73 20.29 -5.04 5.39
CA TYR A 73 19.39 -4.14 4.66
C TYR A 73 19.98 -3.69 3.32
N THR A 74 19.18 -3.81 2.27
CA THR A 74 19.35 -3.07 1.01
C THR A 74 18.03 -2.44 0.60
N PRO A 75 18.02 -1.33 -0.17
CA PRO A 75 16.79 -0.73 -0.66
C PRO A 75 15.90 -1.71 -1.45
N GLU A 76 16.52 -2.63 -2.19
CA GLU A 76 15.83 -3.65 -2.98
C GLU A 76 15.15 -4.71 -2.10
N ALA A 77 15.65 -4.94 -0.87
CA ALA A 77 15.07 -5.91 0.05
C ALA A 77 13.67 -5.51 0.55
N ILE A 78 13.31 -4.23 0.44
CA ILE A 78 11.98 -3.70 0.81
C ILE A 78 11.17 -3.23 -0.40
N ASP A 79 11.72 -3.36 -1.60
CA ASP A 79 11.01 -3.00 -2.82
C ASP A 79 9.86 -3.99 -3.06
N LYS A 80 8.63 -3.49 -2.91
CA LYS A 80 7.41 -4.25 -3.17
C LYS A 80 6.93 -4.11 -4.62
N SER A 81 7.65 -3.37 -5.46
CA SER A 81 7.33 -3.25 -6.88
C SER A 81 7.58 -4.60 -7.58
N ASN A 82 6.56 -5.07 -8.30
CA ASN A 82 6.69 -6.26 -9.13
C ASN A 82 6.12 -5.90 -10.51
N PRO A 83 7.01 -5.60 -11.48
CA PRO A 83 6.59 -5.17 -12.81
C PRO A 83 5.65 -6.17 -13.50
N GLU A 84 5.85 -7.47 -13.28
CA GLU A 84 4.98 -8.50 -13.87
C GLU A 84 3.57 -8.45 -13.26
N LEU A 85 3.46 -8.31 -11.94
CA LEU A 85 2.16 -8.19 -11.27
C LEU A 85 1.43 -6.91 -11.68
N GLU A 86 2.15 -5.81 -11.89
CA GLU A 86 1.58 -4.55 -12.38
C GLU A 86 1.03 -4.71 -13.81
N VAL A 87 1.80 -5.35 -14.70
CA VAL A 87 1.36 -5.62 -16.08
C VAL A 87 0.14 -6.55 -16.09
N VAL A 88 0.15 -7.63 -15.29
CA VAL A 88 -0.99 -8.55 -15.16
C VAL A 88 -2.22 -7.81 -14.61
N GLY A 89 -2.05 -6.97 -13.58
CA GLY A 89 -3.11 -6.14 -13.03
C GLY A 89 -3.72 -5.18 -14.05
N ALA A 90 -2.87 -4.51 -14.86
CA ALA A 90 -3.30 -3.63 -15.93
C ALA A 90 -4.07 -4.36 -17.04
N MET A 91 -3.61 -5.54 -17.45
CA MET A 91 -4.30 -6.38 -18.44
C MET A 91 -5.66 -6.88 -17.93
N ALA A 92 -5.74 -7.32 -16.68
CA ALA A 92 -6.99 -7.75 -16.07
C ALA A 92 -8.00 -6.59 -16.02
N LEU A 93 -7.56 -5.39 -15.63
CA LEU A 93 -8.39 -4.19 -15.62
C LEU A 93 -8.86 -3.81 -17.03
N SER A 94 -7.98 -3.87 -18.03
CA SER A 94 -8.36 -3.53 -19.42
C SER A 94 -9.44 -4.47 -19.95
N ASN A 95 -9.34 -5.77 -19.67
CA ASN A 95 -10.35 -6.75 -20.10
C ASN A 95 -11.71 -6.47 -19.43
N LEU A 96 -11.73 -6.22 -18.12
CA LEU A 96 -12.97 -5.88 -17.40
C LEU A 96 -13.63 -4.60 -17.94
N LEU A 97 -12.84 -3.57 -18.26
CA LEU A 97 -13.35 -2.32 -18.84
C LEU A 97 -13.87 -2.51 -20.27
N GLN A 98 -13.26 -3.42 -21.04
CA GLN A 98 -13.70 -3.75 -22.39
C GLN A 98 -15.04 -4.50 -22.36
N GLU A 99 -15.20 -5.49 -21.48
CA GLU A 99 -16.47 -6.19 -21.26
C GLU A 99 -17.59 -5.20 -20.86
N GLN A 100 -17.30 -4.23 -19.98
CA GLN A 100 -18.28 -3.21 -19.61
C GLN A 100 -18.69 -2.30 -20.79
N LYS A 101 -17.75 -1.94 -21.67
CA LYS A 101 -18.06 -1.17 -22.89
C LYS A 101 -18.93 -1.99 -23.85
N GLU A 102 -18.60 -3.25 -24.09
CA GLU A 102 -19.36 -4.14 -24.98
C GLU A 102 -20.80 -4.34 -24.48
N THR A 103 -21.00 -4.41 -23.16
CA THR A 103 -22.33 -4.56 -22.53
C THR A 103 -23.22 -3.30 -22.67
N GLN A 104 -22.62 -2.10 -22.84
CA GLN A 104 -23.37 -0.86 -23.06
C GLN A 104 -23.76 -0.62 -24.53
N HIS A 105 -23.04 -1.23 -25.48
CA HIS A 105 -23.27 -1.00 -26.92
C HIS A 105 -24.48 -1.75 -27.50
N THR A 106 -25.14 -2.67 -26.77
CA THR A 106 -26.26 -3.48 -27.30
C THR A 106 -27.66 -2.90 -27.06
N ASN A 107 -27.81 -1.73 -26.44
CA ASN A 107 -29.12 -1.08 -26.20
C ASN A 107 -29.40 0.10 -27.14
N THR A 108 -29.00 0.02 -28.42
CA THR A 108 -29.48 0.94 -29.46
C THR A 108 -30.40 0.21 -30.45
N SER A 109 -31.51 -0.34 -29.95
CA SER A 109 -32.63 -0.72 -30.82
C SER A 109 -33.38 0.54 -31.27
N ASN A 110 -32.93 1.12 -32.39
CA ASN A 110 -33.75 1.66 -33.48
C ASN A 110 -35.10 2.35 -33.14
N GLY A 111 -35.12 3.28 -32.18
CA GLY A 111 -36.27 4.14 -31.90
C GLY A 111 -36.02 5.55 -32.42
N GLN A 112 -36.68 5.94 -33.53
CA GLN A 112 -36.68 7.32 -34.02
C GLN A 112 -36.94 8.31 -32.87
N SER A 113 -36.07 9.30 -32.72
CA SER A 113 -36.20 10.37 -31.71
C SER A 113 -37.53 11.11 -31.87
N ARG A 114 -38.38 11.02 -30.83
CA ARG A 114 -39.65 11.78 -30.72
C ARG A 114 -39.46 13.31 -30.77
N TRP A 115 -38.23 13.80 -30.65
CA TRP A 115 -37.91 15.23 -30.75
C TRP A 115 -37.99 15.77 -32.18
N LYS A 116 -37.90 14.91 -33.20
CA LYS A 116 -38.12 15.27 -34.61
C LYS A 116 -39.59 15.22 -35.05
N GLN A 117 -40.52 14.69 -34.24
CA GLN A 117 -41.93 14.50 -34.63
C GLN A 117 -42.85 15.69 -34.33
N LYS A 118 -42.42 16.71 -33.57
CA LYS A 118 -43.29 17.86 -33.17
C LYS A 118 -42.98 19.17 -33.90
N ARG A 119 -42.53 19.10 -35.15
CA ARG A 119 -42.43 20.25 -36.07
C ARG A 119 -43.11 19.90 -37.39
N SER A 120 -44.42 19.78 -37.37
CA SER A 120 -45.31 19.93 -38.52
C SER A 120 -46.69 20.32 -38.03
#